data_AF-A0A4P0XR86-F1
#
_entry.id   AF-A0A4P0XR86-F1
#
_cell.length_a   1.000
_cell.length_b   1.000
_cell.length_c   1.000
_cell.angle_alpha   90.00
_cell.angle_beta   90.00
_cell.angle_gamma   90.00
#
_symmetry.space_group_name_H-M   'P 1'
#
loop_
_entity.id
_entity.type
_entity.pdbx_description
1 polymer ?
#
loop_
_entity_poly.entity_id
_entity_poly.type
_entity_poly.pdbx_seq_one_letter_code
_entity_poly.pdbx_strand_id
1 'polypeptide(L)'
;MSVAFNPSKNEILSIRQSKGEVTLRDLNQIVHSNLPAGWPWKNNERGVKYSEALICLRKDELHGNRGVSPVMLWTPDNATFTYDLGPRKGTDQRSIWERHGYKNPDSSEIKLTSHQLRHLLNTVAQRGDLGQFDIAMWSGRTNIHQNRTYNHISEYEVLDKVKAIPSVVAMMGPLDKVKSHIPVTLKDLDAIGEGIAHVTEYGFCVHDFSMIPCQKHLDCINCTEQVCVKGDREKLNRLIIQRDKTITQLAKASTGMAKGFYGAGRWFEHQKRTLERTVELIRLLESDDIEDGSVIRLRNKKEFSSLKRELDAQIAQQKLESEVQIKNEMRALLGGDFG
;
A
#
# COMPACT_ATOMS: atom_id res chain seq x y z
N MET A 1 -7.80 -47.63 -12.48
CA MET A 1 -6.49 -48.24 -12.82
C MET A 1 -5.57 -47.13 -13.30
N SER A 2 -4.63 -46.70 -12.45
CA SER A 2 -3.63 -45.69 -12.80
C SER A 2 -2.73 -46.26 -13.90
N VAL A 3 -2.73 -45.63 -15.07
CA VAL A 3 -1.78 -45.98 -16.14
C VAL A 3 -0.42 -45.42 -15.71
N ALA A 4 0.26 -46.17 -14.85
CA ALA A 4 1.60 -45.86 -14.37
C ALA A 4 2.47 -45.39 -15.54
N PHE A 5 3.21 -44.31 -15.30
CA PHE A 5 4.14 -43.74 -16.24
C PHE A 5 4.93 -44.79 -17.00
N ASN A 6 4.79 -44.70 -18.31
CA ASN A 6 5.29 -45.67 -19.26
C ASN A 6 6.37 -44.98 -20.09
N PRO A 7 7.59 -44.81 -19.55
CA PRO A 7 8.70 -44.35 -20.35
C PRO A 7 8.87 -45.41 -21.44
N SER A 8 8.56 -45.00 -22.67
CA SER A 8 8.89 -45.73 -23.90
C SER A 8 8.75 -47.25 -23.80
N LYS A 9 7.51 -47.75 -23.57
CA LYS A 9 7.17 -49.19 -23.61
C LYS A 9 7.88 -49.93 -24.74
N ASN A 10 7.97 -49.28 -25.89
CA ASN A 10 8.60 -49.81 -27.10
C ASN A 10 10.13 -49.93 -26.99
N GLU A 11 10.82 -49.01 -26.31
CA GLU A 11 12.27 -49.12 -26.04
C GLU A 11 12.56 -50.21 -25.01
N ILE A 12 11.76 -50.32 -23.96
CA ILE A 12 11.93 -51.41 -22.97
C ILE A 12 11.69 -52.77 -23.63
N LEU A 13 10.66 -52.87 -24.48
CA LEU A 13 10.37 -54.09 -25.23
C LEU A 13 11.47 -54.43 -26.24
N SER A 14 12.07 -53.44 -26.92
CA SER A 14 13.16 -53.69 -27.87
C SER A 14 14.45 -54.14 -27.18
N ILE A 15 14.78 -53.57 -26.01
CA ILE A 15 15.92 -54.04 -25.20
C ILE A 15 15.69 -55.49 -24.75
N ARG A 16 14.48 -55.80 -24.27
CA ARG A 16 14.14 -57.16 -23.87
C ARG A 16 14.20 -58.15 -25.04
N GLN A 17 13.77 -57.76 -26.23
CA GLN A 17 13.84 -58.60 -27.43
C GLN A 17 15.27 -58.83 -27.92
N SER A 18 16.16 -57.86 -27.75
CA SER A 18 17.56 -57.95 -28.19
C SER A 18 18.49 -58.64 -27.18
N LYS A 19 18.31 -58.38 -25.87
CA LYS A 19 19.18 -58.90 -24.80
C LYS A 19 18.58 -60.06 -24.00
N GLY A 20 17.29 -60.34 -24.15
CA GLY A 20 16.56 -61.35 -23.36
C GLY A 20 16.16 -60.89 -21.95
N GLU A 21 16.93 -59.98 -21.35
CA GLU A 21 16.67 -59.38 -20.05
C GLU A 21 16.79 -57.85 -20.07
N VAL A 22 16.19 -57.19 -19.06
CA VAL A 22 16.27 -55.73 -18.87
C VAL A 22 16.93 -55.47 -17.53
N THR A 23 18.07 -54.80 -17.53
CA THR A 23 18.82 -54.49 -16.31
C THR A 23 18.48 -53.10 -15.76
N LEU A 24 18.79 -52.85 -14.48
CA LEU A 24 18.70 -51.50 -13.91
C LEU A 24 19.59 -50.49 -14.64
N ARG A 25 20.72 -50.92 -15.24
CA ARG A 25 21.60 -50.06 -16.03
C ARG A 25 20.92 -49.60 -17.32
N ASP A 26 20.19 -50.49 -17.99
CA ASP A 26 19.43 -50.16 -19.20
C ASP A 26 18.29 -49.18 -18.87
N LEU A 27 17.53 -49.45 -17.80
CA LEU A 27 16.48 -48.55 -17.33
C LEU A 27 17.04 -47.17 -16.94
N ASN A 28 18.18 -47.13 -16.26
CA ASN A 28 18.84 -45.89 -15.88
C ASN A 28 19.23 -45.03 -17.10
N GLN A 29 19.70 -45.67 -18.18
CA GLN A 29 20.02 -44.96 -19.43
C GLN A 29 18.77 -44.37 -20.09
N ILE A 30 17.66 -45.13 -20.14
CA ILE A 30 16.38 -44.64 -20.67
C ILE A 30 15.86 -43.47 -19.84
N VAL A 31 15.93 -43.54 -18.52
CA VAL A 31 15.46 -42.44 -17.66
C VAL A 31 16.31 -41.19 -17.89
N HIS A 32 17.64 -41.32 -17.93
CA HIS A 32 18.54 -40.19 -18.14
C HIS A 32 18.39 -39.56 -19.54
N SER A 33 18.09 -40.34 -20.57
CA SER A 33 17.87 -39.80 -21.93
C SER A 33 16.59 -38.96 -22.02
N ASN A 34 15.63 -39.19 -21.12
CA ASN A 34 14.36 -38.47 -21.08
C ASN A 34 14.40 -37.22 -20.17
N LEU A 35 15.49 -36.98 -19.43
CA LEU A 35 15.63 -35.84 -18.53
C LEU A 35 15.56 -34.49 -19.28
N PRO A 36 15.11 -33.41 -18.61
CA PRO A 36 15.08 -32.08 -19.22
C PRO A 36 16.47 -31.64 -19.70
N ALA A 37 16.50 -30.91 -20.81
CA ALA A 37 17.73 -30.29 -21.32
C ALA A 37 18.36 -29.38 -20.24
N GLY A 38 19.66 -29.52 -20.00
CA GLY A 38 20.37 -28.76 -18.98
C GLY A 38 20.25 -29.29 -17.54
N TRP A 39 19.76 -30.53 -17.36
CA TRP A 39 19.74 -31.20 -16.06
C TRP A 39 21.09 -31.11 -15.30
N PRO A 40 21.11 -30.85 -13.97
CA PRO A 40 19.99 -30.73 -13.03
C PRO A 40 19.44 -29.30 -12.86
N TRP A 41 19.75 -28.40 -13.78
CA TRP A 41 19.39 -27.00 -13.68
C TRP A 41 18.00 -26.73 -14.26
N LYS A 42 17.16 -26.06 -13.48
CA LYS A 42 15.92 -25.45 -14.00
C LYS A 42 16.24 -24.15 -14.73
N ASN A 43 17.17 -23.37 -14.18
CA ASN A 43 17.73 -22.18 -14.80
C ASN A 43 19.21 -22.09 -14.43
N ASN A 44 20.08 -22.42 -15.39
CA ASN A 44 21.52 -22.44 -15.17
C ASN A 44 22.10 -21.02 -14.99
N GLU A 45 21.58 -20.03 -15.72
CA GLU A 45 22.03 -18.63 -15.64
C GLU A 45 21.79 -18.02 -14.25
N ARG A 46 20.69 -18.40 -13.61
CA ARG A 46 20.32 -17.96 -12.25
C ARG A 46 20.82 -18.90 -11.16
N GLY A 47 21.53 -19.97 -11.52
CA GLY A 47 22.03 -20.96 -10.57
C GLY A 47 20.94 -21.71 -9.81
N VAL A 48 19.77 -21.95 -10.43
CA VAL A 48 18.63 -22.62 -9.77
C VAL A 48 18.52 -24.07 -10.24
N LYS A 49 18.73 -25.02 -9.34
CA LYS A 49 18.48 -26.45 -9.57
C LYS A 49 17.00 -26.79 -9.45
N TYR A 50 16.58 -27.93 -10.01
CA TYR A 50 15.22 -28.43 -9.79
C TYR A 50 14.90 -28.66 -8.29
N SER A 51 15.89 -29.06 -7.49
CA SER A 51 15.74 -29.24 -6.04
C SER A 51 15.55 -27.94 -5.25
N GLU A 52 15.89 -26.81 -5.84
CA GLU A 52 15.79 -25.46 -5.24
C GLU A 52 14.60 -24.68 -5.83
N ALA A 53 13.85 -25.27 -6.76
CA ALA A 53 12.70 -24.63 -7.36
C ALA A 53 11.56 -24.52 -6.34
N LEU A 54 10.90 -23.35 -6.29
CA LEU A 54 9.73 -23.10 -5.44
C LEU A 54 8.64 -24.18 -5.60
N ILE A 55 8.44 -24.65 -6.84
CA ILE A 55 7.54 -25.75 -7.17
C ILE A 55 8.25 -26.66 -8.16
N CYS A 56 8.33 -27.94 -7.81
CA CYS A 56 8.75 -29.05 -8.64
C CYS A 56 7.85 -30.25 -8.35
N LEU A 57 7.23 -30.77 -9.40
CA LEU A 57 6.25 -31.85 -9.33
C LEU A 57 6.74 -33.03 -10.17
N ARG A 58 6.12 -34.18 -9.98
CA ARG A 58 6.27 -35.31 -10.89
C ARG A 58 5.54 -35.02 -12.20
N LYS A 59 6.08 -35.54 -13.30
CA LYS A 59 5.42 -35.43 -14.60
C LYS A 59 4.05 -36.09 -14.54
N ASP A 60 3.05 -35.42 -15.12
CA ASP A 60 1.64 -35.81 -15.13
C ASP A 60 0.96 -35.86 -13.75
N GLU A 61 1.57 -35.31 -12.69
CA GLU A 61 1.00 -35.30 -11.32
C GLU A 61 -0.34 -34.55 -11.22
N LEU A 62 -0.54 -33.53 -12.06
CA LEU A 62 -1.78 -32.75 -12.11
C LEU A 62 -2.73 -33.21 -13.24
N HIS A 63 -2.38 -34.27 -13.97
CA HIS A 63 -3.15 -34.70 -15.14
C HIS A 63 -4.31 -35.61 -14.73
N GLY A 64 -5.55 -35.29 -15.14
CA GLY A 64 -6.73 -36.06 -14.74
C GLY A 64 -6.84 -37.48 -15.33
N ASN A 65 -6.15 -37.75 -16.44
CA ASN A 65 -6.34 -38.97 -17.25
C ASN A 65 -5.05 -39.79 -17.46
N ARG A 66 -3.88 -39.26 -17.08
CA ARG A 66 -2.58 -39.93 -17.22
C ARG A 66 -2.05 -40.31 -15.84
N GLY A 67 -1.32 -41.41 -15.73
CA GLY A 67 -0.69 -41.76 -14.47
C GLY A 67 0.62 -41.01 -14.26
N VAL A 68 0.91 -40.75 -12.99
CA VAL A 68 2.05 -39.94 -12.54
C VAL A 68 3.37 -40.66 -12.79
N SER A 69 4.38 -39.89 -13.20
CA SER A 69 5.76 -40.38 -13.30
C SER A 69 6.45 -40.54 -11.96
N PRO A 70 6.97 -41.72 -11.61
CA PRO A 70 7.75 -41.87 -10.39
C PRO A 70 9.16 -41.25 -10.51
N VAL A 71 9.65 -40.99 -11.73
CA VAL A 71 11.06 -40.62 -11.98
C VAL A 71 11.24 -39.28 -12.69
N MET A 72 10.27 -38.83 -13.47
CA MET A 72 10.38 -37.58 -14.22
C MET A 72 9.87 -36.42 -13.42
N LEU A 73 10.68 -35.36 -13.36
CA LEU A 73 10.30 -34.08 -12.80
C LEU A 73 9.71 -33.16 -13.87
N TRP A 74 8.84 -32.28 -13.42
CA TRP A 74 8.19 -31.26 -14.22
C TRP A 74 7.91 -30.04 -13.34
N THR A 75 7.91 -28.86 -13.95
CA THR A 75 7.53 -27.62 -13.25
C THR A 75 6.38 -26.98 -13.99
N PRO A 76 5.26 -26.69 -13.31
CA PRO A 76 4.13 -26.05 -13.95
C PRO A 76 4.51 -24.65 -14.46
N ASP A 77 3.96 -24.29 -15.61
CA ASP A 77 4.09 -22.97 -16.21
C ASP A 77 2.81 -22.14 -15.97
N ASN A 78 2.82 -20.87 -16.38
CA ASN A 78 1.67 -19.99 -16.22
C ASN A 78 0.41 -20.53 -16.93
N ALA A 79 0.60 -21.21 -18.07
CA ALA A 79 -0.50 -21.77 -18.85
C ALA A 79 -1.20 -22.90 -18.09
N THR A 80 -0.43 -23.78 -17.43
CA THR A 80 -0.94 -24.87 -16.58
C THR A 80 -1.97 -24.35 -15.58
N PHE A 81 -1.62 -23.31 -14.81
CA PHE A 81 -2.55 -22.74 -13.83
C PHE A 81 -3.72 -22.02 -14.48
N THR A 82 -3.47 -21.29 -15.57
CA THR A 82 -4.53 -20.54 -16.27
C THR A 82 -5.61 -21.47 -16.82
N TYR A 83 -5.22 -22.64 -17.34
CA TYR A 83 -6.16 -23.64 -17.84
C TYR A 83 -6.92 -24.34 -16.73
N ASP A 84 -6.36 -24.42 -15.52
CA ASP A 84 -7.02 -25.11 -14.41
C ASP A 84 -8.00 -24.21 -13.65
N LEU A 85 -7.87 -22.89 -13.77
CA LEU A 85 -8.69 -21.91 -13.05
C LEU A 85 -9.98 -21.51 -13.77
N GLY A 86 -10.29 -22.07 -14.93
CA GLY A 86 -11.57 -21.83 -15.60
C GLY A 86 -11.83 -22.73 -16.82
N PRO A 87 -13.08 -22.75 -17.29
CA PRO A 87 -13.52 -23.61 -18.39
C PRO A 87 -12.90 -23.18 -19.72
N ARG A 88 -12.55 -24.17 -20.55
CA ARG A 88 -11.97 -23.96 -21.89
C ARG A 88 -12.86 -24.57 -22.95
N LYS A 89 -13.39 -23.70 -23.83
CA LYS A 89 -14.20 -24.13 -24.98
C LYS A 89 -13.34 -24.93 -25.97
N GLY A 90 -13.83 -26.10 -26.39
CA GLY A 90 -13.20 -26.93 -27.42
C GLY A 90 -12.14 -27.93 -26.93
N THR A 91 -12.02 -28.15 -25.62
CA THR A 91 -11.12 -29.15 -25.04
C THR A 91 -11.83 -29.98 -23.98
N ASP A 92 -11.51 -31.27 -23.84
CA ASP A 92 -12.04 -32.17 -22.80
C ASP A 92 -11.36 -31.98 -21.42
N GLN A 93 -10.63 -30.87 -21.23
CA GLN A 93 -9.99 -30.57 -19.96
C GLN A 93 -10.97 -29.87 -19.02
N ARG A 94 -11.17 -30.48 -17.84
CA ARG A 94 -11.98 -29.91 -16.75
C ARG A 94 -11.11 -29.07 -15.83
N SER A 95 -11.59 -27.88 -15.49
CA SER A 95 -11.01 -27.00 -14.47
C SER A 95 -11.08 -27.62 -13.07
N ILE A 96 -10.31 -27.08 -12.13
CA ILE A 96 -10.34 -27.51 -10.72
C ILE A 96 -11.75 -27.39 -10.12
N TRP A 97 -12.49 -26.35 -10.49
CA TRP A 97 -13.84 -26.10 -10.00
C TRP A 97 -14.80 -27.20 -10.43
N GLU A 98 -14.76 -27.58 -11.71
CA GLU A 98 -15.59 -28.65 -12.26
C GLU A 98 -15.24 -30.01 -11.66
N ARG A 99 -13.94 -30.30 -11.46
CA ARG A 99 -13.49 -31.55 -10.85
C ARG A 99 -14.00 -31.74 -9.42
N HIS A 100 -14.18 -30.64 -8.68
CA HIS A 100 -14.65 -30.66 -7.29
C HIS A 100 -16.13 -30.25 -7.13
N GLY A 101 -16.85 -30.00 -8.22
CA GLY A 101 -18.29 -29.70 -8.19
C GLY A 101 -18.64 -28.28 -7.74
N TYR A 102 -17.70 -27.33 -7.81
CA TYR A 102 -17.96 -25.93 -7.47
C TYR A 102 -18.54 -25.16 -8.66
N LYS A 103 -19.57 -24.35 -8.38
CA LYS A 103 -20.23 -23.44 -9.33
C LYS A 103 -20.49 -22.09 -8.68
N ASN A 104 -20.71 -21.07 -9.50
CA ASN A 104 -21.19 -19.78 -9.00
C ASN A 104 -22.63 -19.90 -8.44
N PRO A 105 -23.10 -18.92 -7.63
CA PRO A 105 -24.47 -18.93 -7.09
C PRO A 105 -25.58 -18.96 -8.16
N ASP A 106 -25.30 -18.44 -9.35
CA ASP A 106 -26.18 -18.48 -10.53
C ASP A 106 -26.07 -19.81 -11.32
N SER A 107 -25.38 -20.81 -10.77
CA SER A 107 -25.06 -22.10 -11.40
C SER A 107 -24.15 -22.04 -12.63
N SER A 108 -23.55 -20.88 -12.93
CA SER A 108 -22.55 -20.76 -14.00
C SER A 108 -21.19 -21.37 -13.60
N GLU A 109 -20.38 -21.68 -14.61
CA GLU A 109 -19.01 -22.18 -14.41
C GLU A 109 -18.11 -21.10 -13.82
N ILE A 110 -17.30 -21.47 -12.83
CA ILE A 110 -16.34 -20.56 -12.20
C ILE A 110 -15.17 -20.35 -13.14
N LYS A 111 -14.87 -19.09 -13.44
CA LYS A 111 -13.68 -18.67 -14.16
C LYS A 111 -12.93 -17.64 -13.36
N LEU A 112 -11.67 -17.94 -13.05
CA LEU A 112 -10.82 -17.07 -12.28
C LEU A 112 -9.46 -16.89 -12.96
N THR A 113 -8.91 -15.68 -12.88
CA THR A 113 -7.57 -15.33 -13.36
C THR A 113 -6.60 -15.21 -12.20
N SER A 114 -5.31 -15.47 -12.44
CA SER A 114 -4.27 -15.30 -11.42
C SER A 114 -4.20 -13.88 -10.85
N HIS A 115 -4.52 -12.87 -11.66
CA HIS A 115 -4.58 -11.47 -11.21
C HIS A 115 -5.72 -11.22 -10.21
N GLN A 116 -6.88 -11.87 -10.36
CA GLN A 116 -8.01 -11.70 -9.43
C GLN A 116 -7.65 -12.17 -8.01
N LEU A 117 -6.89 -13.26 -7.86
CA LEU A 117 -6.37 -13.68 -6.55
C LEU A 117 -5.43 -12.63 -5.96
N ARG A 118 -4.57 -12.03 -6.79
CA ARG A 118 -3.68 -10.95 -6.36
C ARG A 118 -4.46 -9.71 -5.94
N HIS A 119 -5.55 -9.35 -6.63
CA HIS A 119 -6.46 -8.29 -6.20
C HIS A 119 -7.10 -8.62 -4.85
N LEU A 120 -7.67 -9.82 -4.69
CA LEU A 120 -8.27 -10.27 -3.44
C LEU A 120 -7.28 -10.20 -2.26
N LEU A 121 -6.07 -10.73 -2.43
CA LEU A 121 -5.02 -10.69 -1.41
C LEU A 121 -4.64 -9.26 -1.02
N ASN A 122 -4.54 -8.34 -1.99
CA ASN A 122 -4.30 -6.93 -1.69
C ASN A 122 -5.50 -6.31 -0.94
N THR A 123 -6.73 -6.61 -1.33
CA THR A 123 -7.93 -6.14 -0.63
C THR A 123 -7.98 -6.67 0.81
N VAL A 124 -7.66 -7.95 1.04
CA VAL A 124 -7.56 -8.55 2.39
C VAL A 124 -6.46 -7.88 3.20
N ALA A 125 -5.28 -7.66 2.63
CA ALA A 125 -4.18 -6.98 3.32
C ALA A 125 -4.57 -5.54 3.71
N GLN A 126 -5.23 -4.81 2.81
CA GLN A 126 -5.74 -3.46 3.12
C GLN A 126 -6.93 -3.48 4.11
N ARG A 127 -7.66 -4.60 4.24
CA ARG A 127 -8.68 -4.79 5.29
C ARG A 127 -8.05 -5.10 6.65
N GLY A 128 -6.87 -5.71 6.68
CA GLY A 128 -6.08 -5.94 7.89
C GLY A 128 -5.17 -4.77 8.30
N ASP A 129 -5.44 -3.56 7.82
CA ASP A 129 -4.74 -2.31 8.16
C ASP A 129 -3.23 -2.28 7.85
N LEU A 130 -2.75 -3.12 6.92
CA LEU A 130 -1.37 -3.09 6.46
C LEU A 130 -1.08 -1.80 5.68
N GLY A 131 0.04 -1.14 6.01
CA GLY A 131 0.50 0.06 5.32
C GLY A 131 0.74 -0.18 3.83
N GLN A 132 0.55 0.85 3.01
CA GLN A 132 0.77 0.75 1.55
C GLN A 132 2.20 0.34 1.18
N PHE A 133 3.17 0.70 2.02
CA PHE A 133 4.57 0.28 1.88
C PHE A 133 4.73 -1.22 2.14
N ASP A 134 4.16 -1.73 3.23
CA ASP A 134 4.23 -3.16 3.58
C ASP A 134 3.50 -4.03 2.55
N ILE A 135 2.38 -3.54 2.02
CA ILE A 135 1.66 -4.20 0.92
C ILE A 135 2.52 -4.25 -0.34
N ALA A 136 3.23 -3.16 -0.68
CA ALA A 136 4.12 -3.13 -1.85
C ALA A 136 5.30 -4.10 -1.68
N MET A 137 5.90 -4.14 -0.48
CA MET A 137 7.00 -5.04 -0.14
C MET A 137 6.55 -6.51 -0.16
N TRP A 138 5.46 -6.84 0.53
CA TRP A 138 4.88 -8.19 0.56
C TRP A 138 4.45 -8.67 -0.84
N SER A 139 3.97 -7.74 -1.67
CA SER A 139 3.59 -8.04 -3.06
C SER A 139 4.77 -8.09 -4.03
N GLY A 140 6.00 -7.79 -3.61
CA GLY A 140 7.20 -7.76 -4.45
C GLY A 140 7.21 -6.64 -5.49
N ARG A 141 6.59 -5.49 -5.20
CA ARG A 141 6.51 -4.33 -6.13
C ARG A 141 7.74 -3.45 -5.96
N THR A 142 8.28 -2.98 -7.09
CA THR A 142 9.35 -1.97 -7.11
C THR A 142 8.83 -0.54 -6.93
N ASN A 143 7.52 -0.30 -7.13
CA ASN A 143 6.91 1.03 -7.02
C ASN A 143 5.55 0.98 -6.32
N ILE A 144 5.41 1.77 -5.25
CA ILE A 144 4.20 1.92 -4.41
C ILE A 144 2.99 2.41 -5.22
N HIS A 145 3.19 3.24 -6.25
CA HIS A 145 2.10 3.77 -7.06
C HIS A 145 1.35 2.68 -7.84
N GLN A 146 1.96 1.50 -8.03
CA GLN A 146 1.28 0.33 -8.59
C GLN A 146 0.19 -0.22 -7.67
N ASN A 147 0.13 0.14 -6.38
CA ASN A 147 -0.95 -0.29 -5.48
C ASN A 147 -2.31 0.30 -5.87
N ARG A 148 -2.34 1.49 -6.49
CA ARG A 148 -3.59 2.22 -6.81
C ARG A 148 -4.46 1.46 -7.82
N THR A 149 -3.86 0.78 -8.80
CA THR A 149 -4.55 -0.02 -9.83
C THR A 149 -5.25 -1.26 -9.25
N TYR A 150 -4.93 -1.62 -8.00
CA TYR A 150 -5.46 -2.83 -7.34
C TYR A 150 -6.36 -2.49 -6.14
N ASN A 151 -6.61 -1.20 -5.88
CA ASN A 151 -7.50 -0.76 -4.82
C ASN A 151 -8.96 -0.91 -5.26
N HIS A 152 -9.62 -1.95 -4.76
CA HIS A 152 -11.06 -2.20 -4.98
C HIS A 152 -11.88 -2.09 -3.69
N ILE A 153 -11.36 -1.40 -2.67
CA ILE A 153 -12.18 -1.05 -1.51
C ILE A 153 -13.28 -0.12 -2.00
N SER A 154 -14.53 -0.50 -1.78
CA SER A 154 -15.67 0.34 -2.14
C SER A 154 -15.70 1.61 -1.28
N GLU A 155 -16.29 2.69 -1.76
CA GLU A 155 -16.44 3.93 -0.97
C GLU A 155 -17.19 3.67 0.35
N TYR A 156 -18.17 2.76 0.34
CA TYR A 156 -18.87 2.29 1.53
C TYR A 156 -17.97 1.52 2.50
N GLU A 157 -17.06 0.67 2.02
CA GLU A 157 -16.07 0.01 2.87
C GLU A 157 -15.01 0.98 3.40
N VAL A 158 -14.64 2.01 2.64
CA VAL A 158 -13.78 3.08 3.17
C VAL A 158 -14.52 3.83 4.27
N LEU A 159 -15.82 4.12 4.08
CA LEU A 159 -16.65 4.75 5.10
C LEU A 159 -16.86 3.85 6.31
N ASP A 160 -17.05 2.54 6.14
CA ASP A 160 -17.19 1.58 7.23
C ASP A 160 -15.87 1.39 7.97
N LYS A 161 -14.74 1.37 7.27
CA LYS A 161 -13.41 1.40 7.90
C LYS A 161 -13.20 2.70 8.66
N VAL A 162 -13.50 3.85 8.06
CA VAL A 162 -13.43 5.16 8.73
C VAL A 162 -14.35 5.21 9.93
N LYS A 163 -15.56 4.66 9.83
CA LYS A 163 -16.52 4.53 10.94
C LYS A 163 -16.12 3.47 11.96
N ALA A 164 -15.25 2.52 11.63
CA ALA A 164 -14.74 1.46 12.50
C ALA A 164 -13.35 1.77 13.06
N ILE A 165 -12.68 2.83 12.58
CA ILE A 165 -11.46 3.36 13.21
C ILE A 165 -11.84 3.70 14.66
N PRO A 166 -11.21 3.07 15.67
CA PRO A 166 -11.59 3.27 17.06
C PRO A 166 -11.61 4.74 17.49
N SER A 167 -10.68 5.56 16.97
CA SER A 167 -10.65 7.00 17.23
C SER A 167 -11.79 7.78 16.58
N VAL A 168 -12.38 7.30 15.49
CA VAL A 168 -13.56 7.89 14.85
C VAL A 168 -14.84 7.36 15.48
N VAL A 169 -14.97 6.05 15.73
CA VAL A 169 -16.07 5.43 16.50
C VAL A 169 -16.23 6.12 17.86
N ALA A 170 -15.12 6.29 18.56
CA ALA A 170 -15.08 6.87 19.89
C ALA A 170 -14.98 8.40 19.88
N MET A 171 -14.87 9.03 18.70
CA MET A 171 -15.30 10.42 18.53
C MET A 171 -16.81 10.50 18.39
N MET A 172 -17.44 9.60 17.61
CA MET A 172 -18.88 9.61 17.38
C MET A 172 -19.69 9.34 18.65
N GLY A 173 -19.24 8.45 19.54
CA GLY A 173 -19.94 8.17 20.81
C GLY A 173 -20.09 9.40 21.74
N PRO A 174 -18.99 10.10 22.07
CA PRO A 174 -19.04 11.38 22.78
C PRO A 174 -19.74 12.48 21.99
N LEU A 175 -19.56 12.56 20.66
CA LEU A 175 -20.26 13.53 19.81
C LEU A 175 -21.79 13.33 19.83
N ASP A 176 -22.28 12.09 19.85
CA ASP A 176 -23.71 11.80 19.96
C ASP A 176 -24.25 12.13 21.36
N LYS A 177 -23.46 11.93 22.43
CA LYS A 177 -23.80 12.41 23.78
C LYS A 177 -23.81 13.93 23.88
N VAL A 178 -22.87 14.63 23.23
CA VAL A 178 -22.87 16.09 23.12
C VAL A 178 -24.10 16.58 22.34
N LYS A 179 -24.43 15.96 21.20
CA LYS A 179 -25.65 16.24 20.42
C LYS A 179 -26.93 16.00 21.24
N SER A 180 -26.88 15.06 22.18
CA SER A 180 -28.03 14.70 23.04
C SER A 180 -28.02 15.39 24.41
N HIS A 181 -27.07 16.30 24.67
CA HIS A 181 -26.90 17.01 25.95
C HIS A 181 -26.70 16.07 27.17
N ILE A 182 -26.09 14.90 26.94
CA ILE A 182 -25.78 13.91 27.97
C ILE A 182 -24.32 14.11 28.43
N PRO A 183 -24.02 14.13 29.74
CA PRO A 183 -22.67 14.27 30.24
C PRO A 183 -21.74 13.17 29.72
N VAL A 184 -20.59 13.55 29.16
CA VAL A 184 -19.53 12.62 28.74
C VAL A 184 -18.73 12.18 29.98
N THR A 185 -18.59 10.87 30.17
CA THR A 185 -17.89 10.28 31.33
C THR A 185 -16.45 9.86 30.97
N LEU A 186 -15.56 9.68 31.95
CA LEU A 186 -14.17 9.25 31.70
C LEU A 186 -14.06 7.92 30.95
N LYS A 187 -14.97 6.97 31.21
CA LYS A 187 -15.05 5.70 30.47
C LYS A 187 -15.37 5.86 28.98
N ASP A 188 -16.03 6.96 28.61
CA ASP A 188 -16.35 7.25 27.20
C ASP A 188 -15.10 7.71 26.42
N LEU A 189 -14.08 8.25 27.11
CA LEU A 189 -12.80 8.63 26.52
C LEU A 189 -11.84 7.44 26.38
N ASP A 190 -11.88 6.47 27.31
CA ASP A 190 -11.01 5.28 27.26
C ASP A 190 -11.31 4.37 26.05
N ALA A 191 -12.49 4.48 25.43
CA ALA A 191 -12.86 3.74 24.22
C ALA A 191 -12.21 4.25 22.92
N ILE A 192 -11.48 5.38 22.97
CA ILE A 192 -10.81 6.05 21.82
C ILE A 192 -9.57 5.29 21.32
N GLY A 193 -9.17 4.22 22.02
CA GLY A 193 -7.89 3.56 21.85
C GLY A 193 -6.81 4.26 22.68
N GLU A 194 -5.70 3.56 22.92
CA GLU A 194 -4.54 4.08 23.65
C GLU A 194 -3.79 5.12 22.79
N GLY A 195 -4.36 6.31 22.67
CA GLY A 195 -3.74 7.48 22.05
C GLY A 195 -3.74 8.66 23.00
N ILE A 196 -2.70 9.48 22.95
CA ILE A 196 -2.64 10.71 23.72
C ILE A 196 -3.28 11.85 22.92
N ALA A 197 -4.40 12.35 23.43
CA ALA A 197 -5.03 13.55 22.90
C ALA A 197 -4.36 14.78 23.53
N HIS A 198 -3.82 15.66 22.71
CA HIS A 198 -3.41 16.98 23.13
C HIS A 198 -4.56 17.95 22.88
N VAL A 199 -5.24 18.33 23.96
CA VAL A 199 -6.32 19.34 23.94
C VAL A 199 -5.69 20.72 23.79
N THR A 200 -6.16 21.46 22.78
CA THR A 200 -5.67 22.82 22.48
C THR A 200 -6.74 23.86 22.78
N GLU A 201 -6.37 25.14 22.76
CA GLU A 201 -7.31 26.24 23.00
C GLU A 201 -8.50 26.24 22.01
N TYR A 202 -8.28 25.71 20.80
CA TYR A 202 -9.23 25.76 19.68
C TYR A 202 -9.84 24.39 19.34
N GLY A 203 -9.31 23.30 19.91
CA GLY A 203 -9.73 21.95 19.57
C GLY A 203 -8.79 20.92 20.16
N PHE A 204 -8.25 20.02 19.34
CA PHE A 204 -7.31 18.99 19.81
C PHE A 204 -6.52 18.36 18.65
N CYS A 205 -5.52 17.54 18.98
CA CYS A 205 -4.89 16.57 18.08
C CYS A 205 -4.68 15.22 18.82
N VAL A 206 -4.58 14.11 18.09
CA VAL A 206 -4.43 12.76 18.67
C VAL A 206 -3.17 12.10 18.12
N HIS A 207 -2.38 11.51 19.01
CA HIS A 207 -1.10 10.88 18.69
C HIS A 207 -0.95 9.51 19.37
N ASP A 208 -0.03 8.70 18.85
CA ASP A 208 0.40 7.43 19.44
C ASP A 208 1.47 7.68 20.54
N PHE A 209 1.52 6.83 21.57
CA PHE A 209 2.51 6.90 22.67
C PHE A 209 3.97 6.74 22.24
N SER A 210 4.21 6.13 21.08
CA SER A 210 5.54 6.02 20.47
C SER A 210 6.09 7.35 19.93
N MET A 211 5.26 8.38 19.83
CA MET A 211 5.68 9.70 19.37
C MET A 211 6.29 10.55 20.49
N ILE A 212 7.34 11.29 20.15
CA ILE A 212 7.93 12.33 21.03
C ILE A 212 6.89 13.45 21.24
N PRO A 213 6.84 14.11 22.42
CA PRO A 213 6.00 15.28 22.63
C PRO A 213 6.07 16.31 21.51
N CYS A 214 4.92 16.88 21.16
CA CYS A 214 4.76 17.72 19.97
C CYS A 214 5.70 18.93 19.98
N GLN A 215 6.59 19.02 18.99
CA GLN A 215 7.50 20.15 18.81
C GLN A 215 6.80 21.42 18.29
N LYS A 216 5.54 21.30 17.85
CA LYS A 216 4.68 22.41 17.39
C LYS A 216 3.72 22.90 18.46
N HIS A 217 3.93 22.50 19.71
CA HIS A 217 3.11 22.95 20.83
C HIS A 217 3.01 24.49 20.83
N LEU A 218 1.80 25.01 21.06
CA LEU A 218 1.43 26.44 20.95
C LEU A 218 1.42 27.05 19.53
N ASP A 219 1.82 26.32 18.48
CA ASP A 219 1.62 26.71 17.07
C ASP A 219 0.54 25.86 16.37
N CYS A 220 -0.44 25.40 17.16
CA CYS A 220 -1.43 24.41 16.74
C CYS A 220 -2.28 24.89 15.55
N ILE A 221 -2.58 26.19 15.44
CA ILE A 221 -3.31 26.75 14.28
C ILE A 221 -2.57 26.46 12.97
N ASN A 222 -1.24 26.48 12.97
CA ASN A 222 -0.41 26.22 11.78
C ASN A 222 -0.17 24.72 11.53
N CYS A 223 -0.54 23.84 12.47
CA CYS A 223 -0.39 22.40 12.35
C CYS A 223 -1.48 21.77 11.47
N THR A 224 -1.16 20.76 10.67
CA THR A 224 -2.18 20.00 9.91
C THR A 224 -2.92 18.98 10.75
N GLU A 225 -2.44 18.66 11.94
CA GLU A 225 -3.07 17.69 12.85
C GLU A 225 -4.06 18.35 13.81
N GLN A 226 -4.14 19.69 13.82
CA GLN A 226 -5.13 20.42 14.59
C GLN A 226 -6.53 20.15 14.03
N VAL A 227 -7.39 19.69 14.91
CA VAL A 227 -8.79 19.38 14.64
C VAL A 227 -9.68 20.32 15.45
N CYS A 228 -10.72 20.85 14.80
CA CYS A 228 -11.74 21.68 15.45
C CYS A 228 -13.13 21.10 15.15
N VAL A 229 -14.10 21.30 16.04
CA VAL A 229 -15.45 20.74 15.92
C VAL A 229 -16.44 21.86 15.68
N LYS A 230 -17.26 21.76 14.64
CA LYS A 230 -18.33 22.72 14.37
C LYS A 230 -19.41 22.64 15.45
N GLY A 231 -19.96 23.78 15.87
CA GLY A 231 -20.97 23.88 16.93
C GLY A 231 -20.38 24.18 18.31
N ASP A 232 -19.05 24.08 18.49
CA ASP A 232 -18.38 24.51 19.72
C ASP A 232 -18.23 26.04 19.75
N ARG A 233 -19.25 26.71 20.29
CA ARG A 233 -19.33 28.18 20.37
C ARG A 233 -18.21 28.79 21.19
N GLU A 234 -17.74 28.10 22.24
CA GLU A 234 -16.68 28.63 23.10
C GLU A 234 -15.34 28.65 22.36
N LYS A 235 -14.98 27.55 21.70
CA LYS A 235 -13.73 27.47 20.92
C LYS A 235 -13.78 28.37 19.68
N LEU A 236 -14.95 28.54 19.05
CA LEU A 236 -15.13 29.52 17.99
C LEU A 236 -14.86 30.95 18.48
N ASN A 237 -15.40 31.33 19.65
CA ASN A 237 -15.12 32.64 20.24
C ASN A 237 -13.62 32.82 20.55
N ARG A 238 -12.94 31.78 21.03
CA ARG A 238 -11.48 31.82 21.24
C ARG A 238 -10.71 32.02 19.93
N LEU A 239 -11.13 31.38 18.83
CA LEU A 239 -10.56 31.61 17.50
C LEU A 239 -10.78 33.05 17.02
N ILE A 240 -11.96 33.63 17.26
CA ILE A 240 -12.25 35.04 16.94
C ILE A 240 -11.33 35.98 17.72
N ILE A 241 -11.18 35.75 19.04
CA ILE A 241 -10.25 36.51 19.88
C ILE A 241 -8.82 36.38 19.36
N GLN A 242 -8.40 35.17 18.98
CA GLN A 242 -7.07 34.91 18.45
C GLN A 242 -6.86 35.60 17.10
N ARG A 243 -7.85 35.62 16.21
CA ARG A 243 -7.82 36.37 14.95
C ARG A 243 -7.55 37.85 15.22
N ASP A 244 -8.30 38.47 16.13
CA ASP A 244 -8.20 39.90 16.39
C ASP A 244 -6.86 40.28 17.04
N LYS A 245 -6.35 39.43 17.94
CA LYS A 245 -4.98 39.55 18.47
C LYS A 245 -3.95 39.43 17.36
N THR A 246 -4.10 38.46 16.47
CA THR A 246 -3.18 38.20 15.35
C THR A 246 -3.14 39.39 14.38
N ILE A 247 -4.28 40.01 14.07
CA ILE A 247 -4.35 41.25 13.28
C ILE A 247 -3.50 42.36 13.93
N THR A 248 -3.64 42.54 15.24
CA THR A 248 -2.88 43.53 15.99
C THR A 248 -1.37 43.25 15.95
N GLN A 249 -0.98 41.99 16.11
CA GLN A 249 0.45 41.58 16.04
C GLN A 249 1.02 41.70 14.63
N LEU A 250 0.23 41.39 13.60
CA LEU A 250 0.63 41.55 12.20
C LEU A 250 0.91 43.02 11.87
N ALA A 251 0.06 43.95 12.35
CA ALA A 251 0.29 45.38 12.18
C ALA A 251 1.58 45.86 12.88
N LYS A 252 1.86 45.36 14.10
CA LYS A 252 3.12 45.63 14.81
C LYS A 252 4.33 45.09 14.03
N ALA A 253 4.26 43.87 13.53
CA ALA A 253 5.33 43.28 12.73
C ALA A 253 5.57 44.06 11.43
N SER A 254 4.51 44.50 10.74
CA SER A 254 4.60 45.35 9.55
C SER A 254 5.27 46.70 9.87
N THR A 255 4.91 47.33 10.98
CA THR A 255 5.56 48.57 11.45
C THR A 255 7.03 48.33 11.78
N GLY A 256 7.36 47.20 12.42
CA GLY A 256 8.73 46.82 12.73
C GLY A 256 9.58 46.61 11.48
N MET A 257 9.01 46.04 10.41
CA MET A 257 9.67 45.92 9.11
C MET A 257 9.95 47.29 8.50
N ALA A 258 8.97 48.20 8.51
CA ALA A 258 9.15 49.56 7.99
C ALA A 258 10.24 50.34 8.74
N LYS A 259 10.39 50.08 10.04
CA LYS A 259 11.44 50.66 10.89
C LYS A 259 12.79 49.93 10.81
N GLY A 260 12.90 48.86 10.01
CA GLY A 260 14.13 48.10 9.82
C GLY A 260 14.55 47.24 11.01
N PHE A 261 13.64 46.89 11.93
CA PHE A 261 13.98 46.02 13.06
C PHE A 261 14.34 44.61 12.61
N TYR A 262 15.50 44.13 13.06
CA TYR A 262 15.99 42.81 12.72
C TYR A 262 15.00 41.71 13.15
N GLY A 263 14.67 40.81 12.24
CA GLY A 263 13.75 39.70 12.48
C GLY A 263 12.25 40.04 12.34
N ALA A 264 11.87 41.31 12.14
CA ALA A 264 10.46 41.70 11.98
C ALA A 264 9.79 41.01 10.77
N GLY A 265 10.53 40.75 9.69
CA GLY A 265 10.02 40.03 8.52
C GLY A 265 9.55 38.60 8.84
N ARG A 266 10.30 37.86 9.67
CA ARG A 266 9.93 36.49 10.07
C ARG A 266 8.64 36.48 10.90
N TRP A 267 8.50 37.45 11.80
CA TRP A 267 7.27 37.63 12.57
C TRP A 267 6.10 38.01 11.68
N PHE A 268 6.30 38.89 10.69
CA PHE A 268 5.26 39.26 9.74
C PHE A 268 4.76 38.03 8.96
N GLU A 269 5.67 37.22 8.41
CA GLU A 269 5.31 36.00 7.68
C GLU A 269 4.55 35.00 8.54
N HIS A 270 5.01 34.77 9.77
CA HIS A 270 4.35 33.88 10.71
C HIS A 270 2.94 34.37 11.04
N GLN A 271 2.79 35.63 11.47
CA GLN A 271 1.50 36.20 11.84
C GLN A 271 0.53 36.26 10.66
N LYS A 272 1.03 36.54 9.45
CA LYS A 272 0.23 36.52 8.22
C LYS A 272 -0.36 35.14 7.97
N ARG A 273 0.47 34.09 8.05
CA ARG A 273 0.02 32.71 7.86
C ARG A 273 -0.98 32.28 8.93
N THR A 274 -0.71 32.61 10.19
CA THR A 274 -1.63 32.31 11.30
C THR A 274 -2.97 33.00 11.08
N LEU A 275 -2.98 34.25 10.63
CA LEU A 275 -4.21 35.00 10.34
C LEU A 275 -5.02 34.36 9.20
N GLU A 276 -4.37 34.06 8.07
CA GLU A 276 -5.00 33.41 6.91
C GLU A 276 -5.72 32.12 7.32
N ARG A 277 -5.03 31.27 8.11
CA ARG A 277 -5.58 29.99 8.57
C ARG A 277 -6.68 30.16 9.62
N THR A 278 -6.52 31.10 10.54
CA THR A 278 -7.55 31.37 11.55
C THR A 278 -8.85 31.84 10.89
N VAL A 279 -8.75 32.72 9.89
CA VAL A 279 -9.91 33.20 9.12
C VAL A 279 -10.55 32.07 8.33
N GLU A 280 -9.76 31.22 7.68
CA GLU A 280 -10.28 30.04 6.96
C GLU A 280 -11.03 29.09 7.90
N LEU A 281 -10.47 28.83 9.09
CA LEU A 281 -11.07 27.95 10.09
C LEU A 281 -12.39 28.51 10.61
N ILE A 282 -12.43 29.80 10.96
CA ILE A 282 -13.65 30.50 11.39
C ILE A 282 -14.72 30.40 10.31
N ARG A 283 -14.36 30.69 9.05
CA ARG A 283 -15.30 30.59 7.92
C ARG A 283 -15.93 29.21 7.80
N LEU A 284 -15.16 28.14 7.97
CA LEU A 284 -15.69 26.78 7.92
C LEU A 284 -16.56 26.45 9.15
N LEU A 285 -16.20 26.94 10.33
CA LEU A 285 -16.98 26.74 11.55
C LEU A 285 -18.30 27.54 11.55
N GLU A 286 -18.37 28.64 10.81
CA GLU A 286 -19.57 29.48 10.65
C GLU A 286 -20.40 29.15 9.39
N SER A 287 -19.91 28.29 8.49
CA SER A 287 -20.58 27.98 7.22
C SER A 287 -21.83 27.13 7.43
N ASP A 288 -22.99 27.61 7.00
CA ASP A 288 -24.27 26.88 7.09
C ASP A 288 -24.29 25.55 6.30
N ASP A 289 -23.36 25.37 5.35
CA ASP A 289 -23.24 24.17 4.53
C ASP A 289 -22.64 22.96 5.28
N ILE A 290 -22.11 23.18 6.48
CA ILE A 290 -21.46 22.15 7.30
C ILE A 290 -22.35 21.85 8.51
N GLU A 291 -22.58 20.58 8.84
CA GLU A 291 -23.43 20.24 10.00
C GLU A 291 -22.70 20.44 11.33
N ASP A 292 -23.44 20.81 12.38
CA ASP A 292 -22.91 20.88 13.75
C ASP A 292 -22.46 19.49 14.23
N GLY A 293 -21.30 19.45 14.87
CA GLY A 293 -20.57 18.23 15.22
C GLY A 293 -19.60 17.75 14.14
N SER A 294 -19.53 18.42 12.97
CA SER A 294 -18.54 18.07 11.94
C SER A 294 -17.11 18.35 12.40
N VAL A 295 -16.21 17.45 12.05
CA VAL A 295 -14.79 17.51 12.39
C VAL A 295 -14.02 18.21 11.27
N ILE A 296 -13.43 19.37 11.57
CA ILE A 296 -12.78 20.25 10.60
C ILE A 296 -11.26 20.21 10.80
N ARG A 297 -10.54 20.01 9.70
CA ARG A 297 -9.07 19.97 9.65
C ARG A 297 -8.56 20.70 8.41
N LEU A 298 -7.74 21.73 8.62
CA LEU A 298 -7.15 22.51 7.52
C LEU A 298 -5.92 21.83 6.93
N ARG A 299 -5.81 21.84 5.60
CA ARG A 299 -4.57 21.44 4.91
C ARG A 299 -3.53 22.56 5.02
N ASN A 300 -2.25 22.20 5.13
CA ASN A 300 -1.14 23.16 5.10
C ASN A 300 0.01 22.62 4.24
N LYS A 301 0.13 23.13 3.01
CA LYS A 301 1.21 22.72 2.10
C LYS A 301 2.59 23.25 2.54
N LYS A 302 2.62 24.32 3.34
CA LYS A 302 3.84 24.99 3.83
C LYS A 302 4.24 24.51 5.22
N GLU A 303 3.60 23.46 5.73
CA GLU A 303 3.96 22.89 7.02
C GLU A 303 5.35 22.28 6.99
N PHE A 304 6.11 22.56 8.05
CA PHE A 304 7.40 21.93 8.26
C PHE A 304 7.22 20.46 8.61
N SER A 305 7.85 19.59 7.82
CA SER A 305 7.93 18.15 8.04
C SER A 305 9.34 17.70 7.71
N SER A 306 9.98 17.00 8.64
CA SER A 306 11.34 16.46 8.45
C SER A 306 11.41 15.52 7.26
N LEU A 307 10.37 14.69 7.07
CA LEU A 307 10.24 13.81 5.91
C LEU A 307 10.13 14.60 4.59
N LYS A 308 9.34 15.68 4.59
CA LYS A 308 9.18 16.53 3.41
C LYS A 308 10.48 17.27 3.07
N ARG A 309 11.18 17.77 4.08
CA ARG A 309 12.49 18.41 3.91
C ARG A 309 13.52 17.46 3.32
N GLU A 310 13.55 16.22 3.80
CA GLU A 310 14.48 15.20 3.30
C GLU A 310 14.15 14.81 1.85
N LEU A 311 12.86 14.65 1.54
CA LEU A 311 12.39 14.37 0.18
C LEU A 311 12.74 15.51 -0.79
N ASP A 312 12.50 16.77 -0.37
CA ASP A 312 12.84 17.96 -1.16
C ASP A 312 14.37 18.08 -1.35
N ALA A 313 15.17 17.70 -0.35
CA ALA A 313 16.63 17.67 -0.43
C ALA A 313 17.14 16.62 -1.44
N GLN A 314 16.58 15.41 -1.43
CA GLN A 314 16.92 14.37 -2.40
C GLN A 314 16.56 14.78 -3.84
N ILE A 315 15.39 15.42 -4.03
CA ILE A 315 14.96 15.94 -5.34
C ILE A 315 15.90 17.06 -5.81
N ALA A 316 16.30 17.96 -4.91
CA ALA A 316 17.23 19.03 -5.24
C ALA A 316 18.62 18.49 -5.62
N GLN A 317 19.08 17.44 -4.93
CA GLN A 317 20.35 16.77 -5.22
C GLN A 317 20.33 16.07 -6.58
N GLN A 318 19.26 15.36 -6.91
CA GLN A 318 19.08 14.76 -8.25
C GLN A 318 19.03 15.81 -9.36
N LYS A 319 18.39 16.95 -9.13
CA LYS A 319 18.39 18.05 -10.09
C LYS A 319 19.80 18.62 -10.29
N LEU A 320 20.55 18.81 -9.22
CA LEU A 320 21.93 19.30 -9.29
C LEU A 320 22.83 18.32 -10.06
N GLU A 321 22.70 17.02 -9.80
CA GLU A 321 23.43 15.97 -10.54
C GLU A 321 23.07 15.98 -12.03
N SER A 322 21.79 16.15 -12.37
CA SER A 322 21.35 16.26 -13.77
C SER A 322 21.87 17.53 -14.47
N GLU A 323 21.92 18.68 -13.78
CA GLU A 323 22.45 19.92 -14.34
C GLU A 323 23.98 19.86 -14.53
N VAL A 324 24.69 19.21 -13.62
CA VAL A 324 26.13 18.96 -13.75
C VAL A 324 26.40 18.02 -14.93
N GLN A 325 25.60 16.98 -15.10
CA GLN A 325 25.69 16.05 -16.24
C GLN A 325 25.47 16.79 -17.57
N ILE A 326 24.42 17.61 -17.66
CA ILE A 326 24.12 18.41 -18.86
C ILE A 326 25.26 19.41 -19.16
N LYS A 327 25.83 20.06 -18.13
CA LYS A 327 26.99 20.96 -18.31
C LYS A 327 28.24 20.22 -18.79
N ASN A 328 28.48 19.00 -18.30
CA ASN A 328 29.61 18.19 -18.72
C ASN A 328 29.44 17.69 -20.16
N GLU A 329 28.24 17.29 -20.55
CA GLU A 329 27.91 16.94 -21.95
C GLU A 329 28.05 18.13 -22.89
N MET A 330 27.62 19.33 -22.48
CA MET A 330 27.84 20.55 -23.26
C MET A 330 29.31 20.94 -23.38
N ARG A 331 30.13 20.73 -22.34
CA ARG A 331 31.59 20.92 -22.42
C ARG A 331 32.26 19.94 -23.38
N ALA A 332 31.82 18.70 -23.41
CA ALA A 332 32.31 17.68 -24.34
C ALA A 332 31.93 18.00 -25.80
N LEU A 333 30.72 18.53 -26.03
CA LEU A 333 30.25 18.95 -27.36
C LEU A 333 30.94 20.21 -27.90
N LEU A 334 31.33 21.13 -27.02
CA LEU A 334 31.98 22.40 -27.39
C LEU A 334 33.51 22.30 -27.52
N GLY A 335 34.08 21.08 -27.46
CA GLY A 335 35.50 20.84 -27.73
C GLY A 335 36.45 21.52 -26.74
N GLY A 336 36.11 21.51 -25.45
CA GLY A 336 36.97 22.02 -24.39
C GLY A 336 38.10 21.06 -24.02
N ASP A 337 39.04 20.84 -24.94
CA ASP A 337 40.40 20.37 -24.62
C ASP A 337 41.39 21.43 -25.11
N PHE A 338 41.65 22.40 -24.25
CA PHE A 338 42.84 23.23 -24.30
C PHE A 338 43.33 23.41 -22.86
N GLY A 339 44.49 22.81 -22.59
CA GLY A 339 45.53 23.18 -21.61
C GLY A 339 45.14 23.95 -20.35
#